data_AF-A0A9D8WTH3-F1
#
_entry.id   AF-A0A9D8WTH3-F1
#
_cell.length_a   1.000
_cell.length_b   1.000
_cell.length_c   1.000
_cell.angle_alpha   90.00
_cell.angle_beta   90.00
_cell.angle_gamma   90.00
#
_symmetry.space_group_name_H-M   'P 1'
#
loop_
_entity.id
_entity.type
_entity.pdbx_description
1 polymer ?
#
loop_
_entity_poly.entity_id
_entity_poly.type
_entity_poly.pdbx_seq_one_letter_code
_entity_poly.pdbx_strand_id
1 'polypeptide(L)'
;MKIRVVFWVCLLVVALASCAKKDKNARENTELVVDFDLKSAQEHIPEPDRFVTAIVLSPSTKLYLQGRDNNMHSFLNLKNNDTIEILLANNSDEPETNVNNETYLHAIYDSVDFWIPQSDIALSSESAVVIFDSALYEDAQLLSPKTDGLTKLRFGTVIARNPQTQTQGSEPQSYENIFYYDTSKKIVQSGFIKQGNTSNKEDDIEVLKIVDQLKVTKKAVDRNNLFARAEKYNPSPLVKAALDDQMIEKLSYDYEEVVKNLQKQLYGVHVNELLTVDQSKDPFSN
;
A
#
# COMPACT_ATOMS: atom_id res chain seq x y z
N MET A 1 -1.45 51.42 29.59
CA MET A 1 -2.68 50.85 30.17
C MET A 1 -3.91 51.48 29.51
N LYS A 2 -4.58 50.76 28.60
CA LYS A 2 -5.99 50.94 28.18
C LYS A 2 -6.37 49.73 27.32
N ILE A 3 -7.44 49.02 27.69
CA ILE A 3 -7.90 47.75 27.08
C ILE A 3 -9.26 47.97 26.39
N ARG A 4 -9.38 47.56 25.12
CA ARG A 4 -10.58 47.12 24.33
C ARG A 4 -10.03 46.44 23.07
N VAL A 5 -10.47 45.27 22.56
CA VAL A 5 -11.50 44.29 22.96
C VAL A 5 -12.98 44.71 22.76
N VAL A 6 -13.64 44.01 21.82
CA VAL A 6 -15.03 43.42 21.81
C VAL A 6 -15.66 43.46 20.40
N PHE A 7 -15.74 42.27 19.76
CA PHE A 7 -16.80 41.66 18.93
C PHE A 7 -17.61 42.39 17.84
N TRP A 8 -17.66 41.71 16.67
CA TRP A 8 -18.81 41.38 15.78
C TRP A 8 -19.78 42.45 15.24
N VAL A 9 -19.95 42.43 13.91
CA VAL A 9 -21.19 42.82 13.19
C VAL A 9 -21.47 41.84 12.04
N CYS A 10 -22.74 41.48 11.84
CA CYS A 10 -23.23 40.49 10.86
C CYS A 10 -23.67 41.12 9.51
N LEU A 11 -23.79 40.27 8.47
CA LEU A 11 -24.76 40.35 7.34
C LEU A 11 -24.86 38.90 6.78
N LEU A 12 -25.99 38.14 6.71
CA LEU A 12 -27.35 38.37 6.18
C LEU A 12 -27.35 38.74 4.69
N VAL A 13 -28.13 38.16 3.75
CA VAL A 13 -29.37 37.33 3.72
C VAL A 13 -29.26 36.32 2.52
N VAL A 14 -30.04 35.25 2.31
CA VAL A 14 -31.44 35.18 1.80
C VAL A 14 -32.00 33.75 2.06
N ALA A 15 -33.31 33.65 2.34
CA ALA A 15 -34.03 32.40 2.63
C ALA A 15 -35.02 32.00 1.51
N LEU A 16 -35.56 30.77 1.59
CA LEU A 16 -36.98 30.36 1.37
C LEU A 16 -37.06 28.81 1.45
N ALA A 17 -37.77 28.24 2.44
CA ALA A 17 -39.15 27.70 2.34
C ALA A 17 -39.24 26.26 1.75
N SER A 18 -40.11 25.34 2.20
CA SER A 18 -41.07 25.38 3.31
C SER A 18 -41.53 23.96 3.75
N CYS A 19 -42.01 23.89 4.98
CA CYS A 19 -42.90 22.89 5.62
C CYS A 19 -43.38 21.63 4.86
N ALA A 20 -43.08 20.46 5.45
CA ALA A 20 -44.06 19.42 5.86
C ALA A 20 -43.30 18.35 6.68
N LYS A 21 -43.83 17.61 7.65
CA LYS A 21 -44.99 17.60 8.55
C LYS A 21 -44.76 16.34 9.41
N LYS A 22 -45.19 16.30 10.67
CA LYS A 22 -45.04 15.10 11.52
C LYS A 22 -45.58 13.84 10.84
N ASP A 23 -44.84 12.73 10.96
CA ASP A 23 -45.44 11.47 11.36
C ASP A 23 -44.54 10.68 12.31
N LYS A 24 -45.16 9.86 13.16
CA LYS A 24 -44.49 8.96 14.12
C LYS A 24 -44.56 7.52 13.60
N ASN A 25 -43.60 6.70 14.04
CA ASN A 25 -43.49 5.25 13.85
C ASN A 25 -42.84 4.79 12.54
N ALA A 26 -41.50 4.84 12.52
CA ALA A 26 -40.68 3.81 11.90
C ALA A 26 -39.54 3.47 12.88
N ARG A 27 -39.24 2.18 13.05
CA ARG A 27 -38.24 1.66 13.99
C ARG A 27 -37.29 0.77 13.20
N GLU A 28 -36.32 1.38 12.54
CA GLU A 28 -35.33 0.70 11.71
C GLU A 28 -33.94 1.30 11.91
N ASN A 29 -32.95 0.42 11.89
CA ASN A 29 -31.51 0.61 11.77
C ASN A 29 -30.96 2.03 12.01
N THR A 30 -30.40 2.23 13.20
CA THR A 30 -29.37 3.27 13.40
C THR A 30 -28.08 2.85 12.69
N GLU A 31 -28.03 3.06 11.37
CA GLU A 31 -26.78 3.45 10.75
C GLU A 31 -26.36 4.77 11.39
N LEU A 32 -25.16 4.80 11.98
CA LEU A 32 -24.61 6.00 12.56
C LEU A 32 -24.09 6.88 11.42
N VAL A 33 -25.00 7.56 10.72
CA VAL A 33 -24.65 8.60 9.74
C VAL A 33 -23.99 9.73 10.52
N VAL A 34 -22.67 9.69 10.59
CA VAL A 34 -21.87 10.80 11.08
C VAL A 34 -21.90 11.86 9.98
N ASP A 35 -22.68 12.92 10.19
CA ASP A 35 -22.60 14.15 9.40
C ASP A 35 -21.19 14.75 9.57
N PHE A 36 -20.26 14.28 8.74
CA PHE A 36 -18.99 14.97 8.51
C PHE A 36 -19.30 16.21 7.68
N ASP A 37 -19.29 17.37 8.33
CA ASP A 37 -19.44 18.67 7.68
C ASP A 37 -18.21 18.93 6.80
N LEU A 38 -18.30 18.48 5.54
CA LEU A 38 -17.23 18.40 4.55
C LEU A 38 -16.92 19.79 3.95
N LYS A 39 -16.73 20.79 4.83
CA LYS A 39 -16.65 22.22 4.52
C LYS A 39 -15.37 22.92 5.00
N SER A 40 -14.37 22.16 5.42
CA SER A 40 -13.00 22.68 5.67
C SER A 40 -11.90 21.92 4.94
N ALA A 41 -12.23 21.09 3.95
CA ALA A 41 -11.26 20.70 2.92
C ALA A 41 -11.04 21.90 1.99
N GLN A 42 -10.15 22.82 2.40
CA GLN A 42 -9.63 23.81 1.45
C GLN A 42 -8.73 23.05 0.47
N GLU A 43 -9.03 23.10 -0.82
CA GLU A 43 -8.06 22.81 -1.88
C GLU A 43 -6.95 23.86 -1.82
N HIS A 44 -6.04 23.71 -0.86
CA HIS A 44 -4.80 24.46 -0.81
C HIS A 44 -3.82 23.74 -1.72
N ILE A 45 -3.72 24.16 -2.98
CA ILE A 45 -2.65 23.73 -3.88
C ILE A 45 -1.38 24.44 -3.42
N PRO A 46 -0.44 23.78 -2.73
CA PRO A 46 0.64 24.49 -2.04
C PRO A 46 1.90 24.54 -2.89
N GLU A 47 2.83 25.43 -2.52
CA GLU A 47 4.08 25.63 -3.25
C GLU A 47 5.01 24.40 -3.15
N PRO A 48 5.72 24.03 -4.24
CA PRO A 48 6.43 22.75 -4.36
C PRO A 48 7.59 22.55 -3.37
N ASP A 49 8.14 23.62 -2.80
CA ASP A 49 9.29 23.56 -1.88
C ASP A 49 8.91 23.13 -0.44
N ARG A 50 7.65 22.75 -0.19
CA ARG A 50 7.12 22.47 1.16
C ARG A 50 6.95 20.98 1.50
N PHE A 51 7.05 20.09 0.51
CA PHE A 51 6.82 18.66 0.70
C PHE A 51 8.05 17.82 0.40
N VAL A 52 8.17 16.70 1.10
CA VAL A 52 9.04 15.59 0.70
C VAL A 52 8.23 14.34 0.49
N THR A 53 8.54 13.64 -0.60
CA THR A 53 8.07 12.28 -0.84
C THR A 53 8.57 11.36 0.27
N ALA A 54 7.67 10.57 0.84
CA ALA A 54 8.02 9.50 1.76
C ALA A 54 7.48 8.15 1.27
N ILE A 55 8.25 7.09 1.51
CA ILE A 55 7.87 5.71 1.20
C ILE A 55 7.37 5.04 2.47
N VAL A 56 6.17 4.45 2.41
CA VAL A 56 5.62 3.60 3.46
C VAL A 56 6.31 2.24 3.44
N LEU A 57 6.93 1.85 4.56
CA LEU A 57 7.66 0.58 4.68
C LEU A 57 7.04 -0.39 5.69
N SER A 58 6.23 0.10 6.63
CA SER A 58 5.53 -0.73 7.60
C SER A 58 4.28 -1.38 6.97
N PRO A 59 4.07 -2.71 7.15
CA PRO A 59 2.95 -3.44 6.55
C PRO A 59 1.60 -3.19 7.23
N SER A 60 1.59 -2.45 8.33
CA SER A 60 0.40 -2.12 9.13
C SER A 60 0.14 -0.62 9.25
N THR A 61 0.78 0.17 8.39
CA THR A 61 0.72 1.63 8.38
C THR A 61 -0.71 2.14 8.26
N LYS A 62 -1.03 3.16 9.04
CA LYS A 62 -2.35 3.80 9.05
C LYS A 62 -2.20 5.30 8.90
N LEU A 63 -3.11 5.88 8.13
CA LEU A 63 -3.37 7.31 8.14
C LEU A 63 -4.42 7.61 9.22
N TYR A 64 -4.15 8.65 9.99
CA TYR A 64 -4.97 9.08 11.12
C TYR A 64 -5.54 10.46 10.85
N LEU A 65 -6.77 10.70 11.33
CA LEU A 65 -7.34 12.03 11.45
C LEU A 65 -7.34 12.43 12.93
N GLN A 66 -6.99 13.68 13.21
CA GLN A 66 -7.07 14.21 14.57
C GLN A 66 -8.52 14.56 14.91
N GLY A 67 -9.05 13.94 15.97
CA GLY A 67 -10.39 14.21 16.49
C GLY A 67 -10.47 15.55 17.22
N ARG A 68 -11.70 16.04 17.45
CA ARG A 68 -11.95 17.26 18.27
C ARG A 68 -11.59 17.07 19.75
N ASP A 69 -11.34 15.84 20.17
CA ASP A 69 -10.82 15.44 21.48
C ASP A 69 -9.28 15.36 21.50
N ASN A 70 -8.62 15.77 20.42
CA ASN A 70 -7.18 15.70 20.15
C ASN A 70 -6.62 14.26 20.06
N ASN A 71 -7.46 13.23 19.98
CA ASN A 71 -7.02 11.85 19.77
C ASN A 71 -6.83 11.54 18.28
N MET A 72 -5.93 10.60 17.97
CA MET A 72 -5.72 10.10 16.62
C MET A 72 -6.68 8.95 16.30
N HIS A 73 -7.51 9.11 15.27
CA HIS A 73 -8.43 8.08 14.79
C HIS A 73 -7.94 7.50 13.46
N SER A 74 -7.67 6.19 13.42
CA SER A 74 -7.22 5.54 12.18
C SER A 74 -8.35 5.52 11.14
N PHE A 75 -8.06 6.04 9.95
CA PHE A 75 -9.02 6.19 8.86
C PHE A 75 -8.75 5.21 7.71
N LEU A 76 -7.52 5.19 7.19
CA LEU A 76 -7.11 4.36 6.05
C LEU A 76 -5.91 3.49 6.43
N ASN A 77 -5.83 2.27 5.89
CA ASN A 77 -4.61 1.45 5.95
C ASN A 77 -3.84 1.64 4.64
N LEU A 78 -2.57 2.01 4.73
CA LEU A 78 -1.67 2.05 3.57
C LEU A 78 -0.96 0.70 3.41
N LYS A 79 -0.56 0.42 2.18
CA LYS A 79 0.24 -0.75 1.83
C LYS A 79 1.72 -0.39 1.93
N ASN A 80 2.54 -1.41 2.18
CA ASN A 80 3.97 -1.29 1.99
C ASN A 80 4.25 -0.92 0.52
N ASN A 81 5.16 0.03 0.31
CA ASN A 81 5.46 0.70 -0.96
C ASN A 81 4.45 1.78 -1.42
N ASP A 82 3.45 2.16 -0.62
CA ASP A 82 2.68 3.35 -0.95
C ASP A 82 3.52 4.61 -0.76
N THR A 83 3.34 5.59 -1.66
CA THR A 83 4.03 6.87 -1.65
C THR A 83 3.10 7.94 -1.12
N ILE A 84 3.61 8.79 -0.23
CA ILE A 84 2.86 9.92 0.38
C ILE A 84 3.70 11.19 0.35
N GLU A 85 3.06 12.35 0.46
CA GLU A 85 3.72 13.64 0.58
C GLU A 85 3.71 14.10 2.04
N ILE A 86 4.88 14.43 2.61
CA ILE A 86 5.03 14.89 3.99
C ILE A 86 5.32 16.39 4.01
N LEU A 87 4.55 17.16 4.78
CA LEU A 87 4.75 18.60 4.96
C LEU A 87 5.93 18.87 5.89
N LEU A 88 6.94 19.62 5.43
CA LEU A 88 8.14 19.97 6.22
C LEU A 88 8.01 21.27 7.04
N ALA A 89 6.82 21.86 7.09
CA ALA A 89 6.46 23.18 7.63
C ALA A 89 7.05 24.42 6.95
N ASN A 90 6.26 25.50 7.02
CA ASN A 90 6.78 26.84 7.30
C ASN A 90 5.65 27.76 7.84
N ASN A 91 5.97 28.53 8.88
CA ASN A 91 5.30 29.75 9.38
C ASN A 91 4.02 29.73 10.24
N SER A 92 3.22 28.67 10.38
CA SER A 92 2.21 28.64 11.48
C SER A 92 1.66 27.27 11.89
N ASP A 93 1.67 26.28 11.01
CA ASP A 93 0.97 25.02 11.25
C ASP A 93 1.97 23.91 11.65
N GLU A 94 1.62 23.13 12.67
CA GLU A 94 2.50 22.12 13.28
C GLU A 94 2.73 20.96 12.28
N PRO A 95 3.96 20.72 11.77
CA PRO A 95 4.23 19.64 10.80
C PRO A 95 4.32 18.27 11.46
N GLU A 96 4.52 18.26 12.77
CA GLU A 96 4.72 17.10 13.61
C GLU A 96 3.86 17.25 14.87
N THR A 97 3.35 16.15 15.39
CA THR A 97 2.70 16.12 16.69
C THR A 97 3.06 14.85 17.44
N ASN A 98 3.08 14.91 18.77
CA ASN A 98 3.55 13.81 19.62
C ASN A 98 2.40 13.29 20.48
N VAL A 99 2.01 12.04 20.24
CA VAL A 99 0.90 11.36 20.92
C VAL A 99 1.42 10.06 21.51
N ASN A 100 1.29 9.87 22.83
CA ASN A 100 1.70 8.64 23.54
C ASN A 100 3.16 8.20 23.30
N ASN A 101 4.10 9.15 23.23
CA ASN A 101 5.52 8.95 22.89
C ASN A 101 5.79 8.47 21.45
N GLU A 102 4.82 8.61 20.55
CA GLU A 102 4.98 8.37 19.12
C GLU A 102 4.85 9.71 18.36
N THR A 103 5.78 9.95 17.43
CA THR A 103 5.81 11.16 16.59
C THR A 103 5.04 10.90 15.32
N TYR A 104 4.05 11.74 15.05
CA TYR A 104 3.23 11.74 13.86
C TYR A 104 3.62 12.92 12.98
N LEU A 105 3.76 12.70 11.67
CA LEU A 105 4.03 13.74 10.69
C LEU A 105 2.77 14.05 9.89
N HIS A 106 2.62 15.32 9.48
CA HIS A 106 1.52 15.76 8.63
C HIS A 106 1.76 15.30 7.19
N ALA A 107 0.79 14.55 6.66
CA ALA A 107 0.89 13.83 5.40
C ALA A 107 -0.32 14.13 4.50
N ILE A 108 -0.06 14.41 3.23
CA ILE A 108 -1.11 14.51 2.19
C ILE A 108 -1.14 13.18 1.43
N TYR A 109 -2.35 12.63 1.29
CA TYR A 109 -2.63 11.44 0.50
C TYR A 109 -3.97 11.61 -0.23
N ASP A 110 -4.00 11.36 -1.55
CA ASP A 110 -5.16 11.60 -2.41
C ASP A 110 -5.79 13.01 -2.21
N SER A 111 -4.95 14.04 -2.05
CA SER A 111 -5.34 15.43 -1.78
C SER A 111 -6.11 15.66 -0.47
N VAL A 112 -5.97 14.76 0.51
CA VAL A 112 -6.54 14.88 1.86
C VAL A 112 -5.43 14.87 2.91
N ASP A 113 -5.58 15.75 3.91
CA ASP A 113 -4.68 15.87 5.05
C ASP A 113 -4.87 14.75 6.08
N PHE A 114 -3.75 14.16 6.51
CA PHE A 114 -3.69 13.08 7.49
C PHE A 114 -2.46 13.21 8.40
N TRP A 115 -2.43 12.39 9.44
CA TRP A 115 -1.28 12.15 10.30
C TRP A 115 -0.77 10.73 10.10
N ILE A 116 0.55 10.54 10.06
CA ILE A 116 1.18 9.23 9.90
C ILE A 116 2.33 9.04 10.90
N PRO A 117 2.50 7.86 11.51
CA PRO A 117 3.64 7.59 12.37
C PRO A 117 4.97 7.72 11.61
N GLN A 118 5.90 8.53 12.14
CA GLN A 118 7.26 8.65 11.59
C GLN A 118 8.00 7.29 11.60
N SER A 119 7.64 6.43 12.56
CA SER A 119 8.13 5.06 12.73
C SER A 119 7.84 4.13 11.54
N ASP A 120 6.85 4.45 10.70
CA ASP A 120 6.37 3.58 9.62
C ASP A 120 6.93 3.94 8.22
N ILE A 121 7.61 5.09 8.08
CA ILE A 121 7.99 5.67 6.78
C ILE A 121 9.47 6.05 6.64
N ALA A 122 9.91 6.18 5.39
CA ALA A 122 11.23 6.71 5.01
C ALA A 122 11.09 8.01 4.21
N LEU A 123 11.53 9.13 4.77
CA LEU A 123 11.48 10.46 4.15
C LEU A 123 12.52 10.62 3.02
N SER A 124 12.24 11.49 2.06
CA SER A 124 13.16 11.91 0.99
C SER A 124 13.83 10.74 0.25
N SER A 125 13.06 9.68 0.01
CA SER A 125 13.57 8.39 -0.47
C SER A 125 12.76 7.86 -1.66
N GLU A 126 13.42 7.04 -2.48
CA GLU A 126 12.79 6.34 -3.60
C GLU A 126 12.43 4.90 -3.21
N SER A 127 11.33 4.38 -3.73
CA SER A 127 10.95 2.97 -3.60
C SER A 127 12.00 2.06 -4.26
N ALA A 128 12.33 0.94 -3.61
CA ALA A 128 13.13 -0.12 -4.20
C ALA A 128 12.81 -1.50 -3.60
N VAL A 129 13.30 -2.53 -4.26
CA VAL A 129 13.20 -3.93 -3.84
C VAL A 129 14.55 -4.61 -3.85
N VAL A 130 14.76 -5.50 -2.89
CA VAL A 130 15.95 -6.34 -2.79
C VAL A 130 15.87 -7.48 -3.81
N ILE A 131 16.79 -7.48 -4.77
CA ILE A 131 16.88 -8.48 -5.87
C ILE A 131 17.96 -9.55 -5.63
N PHE A 132 18.68 -9.46 -4.51
CA PHE A 132 19.57 -10.49 -4.00
C PHE A 132 19.57 -10.47 -2.45
N ASP A 133 19.43 -11.63 -1.80
CA ASP A 133 19.62 -11.76 -0.34
C ASP A 133 20.89 -11.01 0.09
N SER A 134 20.74 -10.04 1.00
CA SER A 134 21.79 -9.07 1.31
C SER A 134 21.98 -8.92 2.81
N ALA A 135 23.23 -8.95 3.27
CA ALA A 135 23.57 -8.60 4.65
C ALA A 135 23.38 -7.09 4.85
N LEU A 136 22.91 -6.70 6.04
CA LEU A 136 22.83 -5.31 6.46
C LEU A 136 24.11 -4.91 7.18
N TYR A 137 24.57 -3.69 6.96
CA TYR A 137 25.77 -3.13 7.55
C TYR A 137 25.45 -1.83 8.31
N GLU A 138 26.24 -1.58 9.36
CA GLU A 138 26.18 -0.37 10.19
C GLU A 138 26.89 0.81 9.52
N ASP A 139 27.90 0.52 8.69
CA ASP A 139 28.74 1.51 8.03
C ASP A 139 28.76 1.38 6.50
N ALA A 140 29.11 2.48 5.86
CA ALA A 140 29.27 2.62 4.42
C ALA A 140 30.46 1.84 3.84
N GLN A 141 31.44 1.43 4.66
CA GLN A 141 32.60 0.66 4.21
C GLN A 141 32.30 -0.84 4.12
N LEU A 142 31.10 -1.27 4.52
CA LEU A 142 30.64 -2.66 4.59
C LEU A 142 31.55 -3.53 5.48
N LEU A 143 32.20 -2.92 6.49
CA LEU A 143 33.10 -3.61 7.40
C LEU A 143 32.37 -4.21 8.61
N SER A 144 31.38 -3.48 9.13
CA SER A 144 30.61 -3.86 10.32
C SER A 144 29.22 -4.35 9.90
N PRO A 145 28.97 -5.66 9.75
CA PRO A 145 27.62 -6.17 9.55
C PRO A 145 26.78 -5.92 10.80
N LYS A 146 25.50 -5.56 10.64
CA LYS A 146 24.57 -5.38 11.77
C LYS A 146 24.51 -6.64 12.62
N THR A 147 24.65 -6.46 13.92
CA THR A 147 24.59 -7.55 14.90
C THR A 147 23.29 -7.56 15.72
N ASP A 148 22.52 -6.47 15.70
CA ASP A 148 21.27 -6.31 16.42
C ASP A 148 20.05 -6.13 15.47
N GLY A 149 18.87 -6.56 15.93
CA GLY A 149 17.64 -6.50 15.13
C GLY A 149 17.74 -7.31 13.83
N LEU A 150 17.28 -6.73 12.72
CA LEU A 150 17.37 -7.35 11.40
C LEU A 150 18.79 -7.25 10.81
N THR A 151 19.45 -8.41 10.63
CA THR A 151 20.85 -8.49 10.14
C THR A 151 20.97 -8.77 8.63
N LYS A 152 19.87 -9.16 7.97
CA LYS A 152 19.83 -9.36 6.52
C LYS A 152 18.44 -9.09 5.93
N LEU A 153 18.41 -8.61 4.69
CA LEU A 153 17.22 -8.50 3.87
C LEU A 153 17.13 -9.68 2.90
N ARG A 154 15.90 -10.13 2.64
CA ARG A 154 15.63 -11.22 1.70
C ARG A 154 15.27 -10.70 0.32
N PHE A 155 15.49 -11.50 -0.70
CA PHE A 155 14.89 -11.30 -2.02
C PHE A 155 13.38 -10.99 -1.92
N GLY A 156 12.91 -9.96 -2.63
CA GLY A 156 11.52 -9.47 -2.57
C GLY A 156 11.24 -8.42 -1.50
N THR A 157 12.17 -8.16 -0.56
CA THR A 157 11.92 -7.18 0.51
C THR A 157 11.85 -5.76 -0.06
N VAL A 158 10.72 -5.09 0.16
CA VAL A 158 10.55 -3.66 -0.12
C VAL A 158 11.37 -2.83 0.87
N ILE A 159 12.03 -1.82 0.34
CA ILE A 159 12.89 -0.86 1.04
C ILE A 159 12.72 0.52 0.42
N ALA A 160 13.29 1.55 1.05
CA ALA A 160 13.47 2.84 0.42
C ALA A 160 14.97 3.15 0.28
N ARG A 161 15.39 3.74 -0.84
CA ARG A 161 16.76 4.19 -1.11
C ARG A 161 16.86 5.69 -0.90
N ASN A 162 17.92 6.16 -0.27
CA ASN A 162 18.22 7.60 -0.24
C ASN A 162 19.00 8.00 -1.52
N PRO A 163 18.40 8.73 -2.48
CA PRO A 163 19.04 9.06 -3.75
C PRO A 163 20.28 9.95 -3.58
N GLN A 164 20.37 10.73 -2.50
CA GLN A 164 21.48 11.65 -2.22
C GLN A 164 22.78 10.92 -1.80
N THR A 165 22.72 9.62 -1.53
CA THR A 165 23.87 8.82 -1.03
C THR A 165 24.60 8.03 -2.12
N GLN A 166 24.30 8.28 -3.40
CA GLN A 166 25.05 7.72 -4.52
C GLN A 166 26.44 8.39 -4.64
N THR A 167 27.35 8.06 -3.72
CA THR A 167 28.70 8.61 -3.71
C THR A 167 29.49 8.12 -4.92
N GLN A 168 29.93 9.03 -5.79
CA GLN A 168 30.87 8.72 -6.87
C GLN A 168 32.22 8.32 -6.28
N GLY A 169 32.45 7.01 -6.14
CA GLY A 169 33.69 6.45 -5.61
C GLY A 169 34.20 5.31 -6.49
N SER A 170 35.35 5.50 -7.12
CA SER A 170 36.04 4.49 -7.94
C SER A 170 36.82 3.48 -7.09
N GLU A 171 36.18 2.92 -6.06
CA GLU A 171 36.74 1.92 -5.14
C GLU A 171 35.94 0.60 -5.16
N PRO A 172 36.52 -0.54 -4.71
CA PRO A 172 36.03 -1.87 -5.06
C PRO A 172 34.72 -2.32 -4.41
N GLN A 173 34.17 -1.55 -3.47
CA GLN A 173 32.95 -1.88 -2.74
C GLN A 173 32.04 -0.66 -2.63
N SER A 174 31.25 -0.44 -3.67
CA SER A 174 30.16 0.52 -3.64
C SER A 174 28.99 -0.01 -2.80
N TYR A 175 28.34 0.92 -2.10
CA TYR A 175 27.26 0.66 -1.16
C TYR A 175 26.02 1.51 -1.51
N GLU A 176 24.89 1.17 -0.92
CA GLU A 176 23.65 1.95 -0.97
C GLU A 176 23.17 2.18 0.46
N ASN A 177 22.87 3.44 0.83
CA ASN A 177 22.14 3.73 2.06
C ASN A 177 20.64 3.49 1.81
N ILE A 178 20.04 2.72 2.70
CA ILE A 178 18.65 2.30 2.59
C ILE A 178 17.92 2.46 3.92
N PHE A 179 16.61 2.54 3.82
CA PHE A 179 15.66 2.41 4.90
C PHE A 179 14.87 1.10 4.73
N TYR A 180 14.66 0.37 5.81
CA TYR A 180 13.88 -0.86 5.85
C TYR A 180 13.08 -0.93 7.15
N TYR A 181 11.98 -1.69 7.14
CA TYR A 181 11.19 -1.90 8.35
C TYR A 181 11.72 -3.07 9.17
N ASP A 182 12.25 -2.81 10.36
CA ASP A 182 12.66 -3.87 11.30
C ASP A 182 11.44 -4.39 12.06
N THR A 183 10.89 -5.50 11.60
CA THR A 183 9.73 -6.17 12.22
C THR A 183 9.92 -6.54 13.70
N SER A 184 11.16 -6.69 14.19
CA SER A 184 11.45 -7.01 15.59
C SER A 184 11.37 -5.78 16.50
N LYS A 185 11.79 -4.62 15.97
CA LYS A 185 11.74 -3.31 16.66
C LYS A 185 10.46 -2.52 16.35
N LYS A 186 9.70 -2.93 15.34
CA LYS A 186 8.50 -2.27 14.79
C LYS A 186 8.73 -0.81 14.39
N ILE A 187 9.83 -0.57 13.70
CA ILE A 187 10.24 0.78 13.28
C ILE A 187 11.07 0.71 12.00
N VAL A 188 10.97 1.74 11.17
CA VAL A 188 11.91 1.97 10.08
C VAL A 188 13.31 2.24 10.63
N GLN A 189 14.29 1.59 10.03
CA GLN A 189 15.70 1.69 10.38
C GLN A 189 16.51 2.02 9.13
N SER A 190 17.55 2.81 9.28
CA SER A 190 18.57 2.97 8.25
C SER A 190 19.64 1.87 8.33
N GLY A 191 20.31 1.63 7.22
CA GLY A 191 21.48 0.77 7.13
C GLY A 191 22.12 0.84 5.75
N PHE A 192 23.19 0.08 5.59
CA PHE A 192 23.92 -0.02 4.33
C PHE A 192 23.85 -1.44 3.78
N ILE A 193 23.84 -1.54 2.46
CA ILE A 193 23.92 -2.79 1.70
C ILE A 193 24.86 -2.60 0.52
N LYS A 194 25.28 -3.70 -0.11
CA LYS A 194 26.12 -3.66 -1.31
C LYS A 194 25.34 -3.13 -2.52
N GLN A 195 25.96 -2.26 -3.32
CA GLN A 195 25.34 -1.72 -4.54
C GLN A 195 25.02 -2.85 -5.54
N GLY A 196 23.89 -2.73 -6.24
CA GLY A 196 23.43 -3.75 -7.20
C GLY A 196 22.65 -4.91 -6.58
N ASN A 197 22.50 -4.95 -5.24
CA ASN A 197 21.57 -5.88 -4.58
C ASN A 197 20.11 -5.39 -4.62
N THR A 198 19.82 -4.22 -5.19
CA THR A 198 18.46 -3.64 -5.27
C THR A 198 18.09 -3.20 -6.68
N SER A 199 16.79 -3.09 -6.93
CA SER A 199 16.21 -2.44 -8.11
C SER A 199 15.17 -1.41 -7.68
N ASN A 200 15.17 -0.24 -8.31
CA ASN A 200 14.11 0.77 -8.20
C ASN A 200 13.17 0.77 -9.43
N LYS A 201 13.21 -0.27 -10.27
CA LYS A 201 12.29 -0.41 -11.40
C LYS A 201 10.89 -0.77 -10.92
N GLU A 202 9.89 0.02 -11.32
CA GLU A 202 8.47 -0.23 -11.01
C GLU A 202 8.02 -1.64 -11.41
N ASP A 203 8.42 -2.11 -12.60
CA ASP A 203 8.17 -3.47 -13.09
C ASP A 203 8.72 -4.58 -12.17
N ASP A 204 9.93 -4.38 -11.60
CA ASP A 204 10.50 -5.34 -10.64
C ASP A 204 9.68 -5.35 -9.34
N ILE A 205 9.29 -4.16 -8.86
CA ILE A 205 8.51 -3.98 -7.63
C ILE A 205 7.13 -4.64 -7.76
N GLU A 206 6.41 -4.37 -8.84
CA GLU A 206 5.07 -4.91 -9.08
C GLU A 206 5.09 -6.43 -9.32
N VAL A 207 6.06 -6.96 -10.07
CA VAL A 207 6.17 -8.41 -10.26
C VAL A 207 6.54 -9.12 -8.96
N LEU A 208 7.39 -8.55 -8.10
CA LEU A 208 7.68 -9.15 -6.79
C LEU A 208 6.48 -9.15 -5.84
N LYS A 209 5.64 -8.10 -5.85
CA LYS A 209 4.34 -8.10 -5.16
C LYS A 209 3.42 -9.21 -5.66
N ILE A 210 3.45 -9.53 -6.95
CA ILE A 210 2.69 -10.65 -7.55
C ILE A 210 3.29 -12.01 -7.13
N VAL A 211 4.62 -12.15 -7.11
CA VAL A 211 5.31 -13.36 -6.64
C VAL A 211 4.98 -13.67 -5.18
N ASP A 212 4.90 -12.67 -4.30
CA ASP A 212 4.49 -12.87 -2.91
C ASP A 212 3.02 -13.27 -2.77
N GLN A 213 2.12 -12.72 -3.61
CA GLN A 213 0.73 -13.18 -3.69
C GLN A 213 0.65 -14.63 -4.21
N LEU A 214 1.47 -15.01 -5.19
CA LEU A 214 1.56 -16.38 -5.70
C LEU A 214 2.02 -17.37 -4.62
N LYS A 215 2.95 -17.01 -3.72
CA LYS A 215 3.39 -17.91 -2.63
C LYS A 215 2.25 -18.36 -1.69
N VAL A 216 1.22 -17.52 -1.50
CA VAL A 216 0.07 -17.82 -0.62
C VAL A 216 -1.19 -18.26 -1.37
N THR A 217 -1.30 -17.96 -2.67
CA THR A 217 -2.50 -18.24 -3.48
C THR A 217 -2.55 -19.71 -3.91
N LYS A 218 -3.51 -20.45 -3.36
CA LYS A 218 -3.70 -21.90 -3.61
C LYS A 218 -4.59 -22.21 -4.81
N LYS A 219 -5.55 -21.34 -5.14
CA LYS A 219 -6.54 -21.56 -6.21
C LYS A 219 -5.93 -21.40 -7.60
N ALA A 220 -6.20 -22.35 -8.48
CA ALA A 220 -5.69 -22.35 -9.86
C ALA A 220 -6.08 -21.10 -10.67
N VAL A 221 -7.36 -20.70 -10.60
CA VAL A 221 -7.89 -19.53 -11.32
C VAL A 221 -7.19 -18.24 -10.86
N ASP A 222 -7.09 -18.05 -9.55
CA ASP A 222 -6.46 -16.86 -8.96
C ASP A 222 -4.96 -16.78 -9.29
N ARG A 223 -4.24 -17.92 -9.27
CA ARG A 223 -2.84 -17.98 -9.74
C ARG A 223 -2.69 -17.61 -11.20
N ASN A 224 -3.56 -18.12 -12.08
CA ASN A 224 -3.51 -17.80 -13.51
C ASN A 224 -3.79 -16.31 -13.76
N ASN A 225 -4.72 -15.71 -13.02
CA ASN A 225 -4.98 -14.27 -13.06
C ASN A 225 -3.77 -13.44 -12.58
N LEU A 226 -3.03 -13.92 -11.58
CA LEU A 226 -1.79 -13.30 -11.12
C LEU A 226 -0.67 -13.37 -12.18
N PHE A 227 -0.49 -14.52 -12.85
CA PHE A 227 0.46 -14.63 -13.96
C PHE A 227 0.07 -13.72 -15.15
N ALA A 228 -1.19 -13.71 -15.57
CA ALA A 228 -1.68 -12.82 -16.63
C ALA A 228 -1.61 -11.32 -16.26
N ARG A 229 -1.56 -10.98 -14.96
CA ARG A 229 -1.21 -9.63 -14.50
C ARG A 229 0.30 -9.37 -14.66
N ALA A 230 1.15 -10.34 -14.30
CA ALA A 230 2.60 -10.20 -14.38
C ALA A 230 3.12 -10.04 -15.83
N GLU A 231 2.46 -10.65 -16.81
CA GLU A 231 2.76 -10.53 -18.24
C GLU A 231 2.71 -9.08 -18.78
N LYS A 232 2.10 -8.14 -18.05
CA LYS A 232 2.01 -6.71 -18.43
C LYS A 232 3.29 -5.92 -18.16
N TYR A 233 4.20 -6.48 -17.36
CA TYR A 233 5.43 -5.82 -16.92
C TYR A 233 6.65 -6.45 -17.61
N ASN A 234 7.76 -5.73 -17.69
CA ASN A 234 9.03 -6.18 -18.25
C ASN A 234 10.12 -6.24 -17.15
N PRO A 235 9.99 -7.17 -16.18
CA PRO A 235 10.90 -7.28 -15.04
C PRO A 235 12.32 -7.65 -15.48
N SER A 236 13.29 -7.36 -14.60
CA SER A 236 14.66 -7.82 -14.74
C SER A 236 14.76 -9.35 -14.82
N PRO A 237 15.81 -9.92 -15.43
CA PRO A 237 15.95 -11.37 -15.58
C PRO A 237 15.88 -12.17 -14.27
N LEU A 238 16.32 -11.57 -13.16
CA LEU A 238 16.30 -12.18 -11.83
C LEU A 238 14.88 -12.24 -11.25
N VAL A 239 14.12 -11.14 -11.37
CA VAL A 239 12.72 -11.08 -10.93
C VAL A 239 11.84 -11.95 -11.83
N LYS A 240 12.14 -12.00 -13.13
CA LYS A 240 11.49 -12.95 -14.05
C LYS A 240 11.75 -14.40 -13.64
N ALA A 241 12.99 -14.79 -13.35
CA ALA A 241 13.29 -16.14 -12.88
C ALA A 241 12.51 -16.48 -11.59
N ALA A 242 12.40 -15.55 -10.64
CA ALA A 242 11.62 -15.75 -9.42
C ALA A 242 10.10 -15.86 -9.65
N LEU A 243 9.57 -15.27 -10.73
CA LEU A 243 8.20 -15.47 -11.20
C LEU A 243 8.03 -16.84 -11.87
N ASP A 244 8.94 -17.20 -12.76
CA ASP A 244 8.95 -18.49 -13.46
C ASP A 244 9.06 -19.66 -12.44
N ASP A 245 9.84 -19.51 -11.36
CA ASP A 245 9.91 -20.44 -10.22
C ASP A 245 8.56 -20.65 -9.49
N GLN A 246 7.58 -19.74 -9.64
CA GLN A 246 6.22 -19.93 -9.10
C GLN A 246 5.32 -20.76 -10.02
N MET A 247 5.77 -21.13 -11.23
CA MET A 247 4.99 -21.96 -12.16
C MET A 247 4.99 -23.42 -11.69
N ILE A 248 3.91 -23.83 -11.03
CA ILE A 248 3.73 -25.21 -10.56
C ILE A 248 3.14 -26.06 -11.69
N GLU A 249 3.85 -27.11 -12.14
CA GLU A 249 3.43 -27.99 -13.25
C GLU A 249 2.04 -28.63 -13.08
N LYS A 250 1.56 -28.79 -11.83
CA LYS A 250 0.24 -29.35 -11.51
C LYS A 250 -0.52 -28.47 -10.54
N LEU A 251 -1.39 -27.64 -11.10
CA LEU A 251 -2.51 -27.05 -10.37
C LEU A 251 -3.55 -28.14 -10.10
N SER A 252 -3.94 -28.33 -8.84
CA SER A 252 -5.17 -29.06 -8.54
C SER A 252 -6.34 -28.17 -8.96
N TYR A 253 -7.01 -28.56 -10.05
CA TYR A 253 -8.31 -27.99 -10.36
C TYR A 253 -9.27 -28.40 -9.25
N ASP A 254 -9.89 -27.42 -8.61
CA ASP A 254 -11.06 -27.67 -7.78
C ASP A 254 -12.20 -28.07 -8.72
N TYR A 255 -12.36 -29.38 -8.88
CA TYR A 255 -13.28 -29.98 -9.84
C TYR A 255 -14.73 -29.53 -9.56
N GLU A 256 -15.05 -29.23 -8.30
CA GLU A 256 -16.35 -28.69 -7.91
C GLU A 256 -16.57 -27.27 -8.45
N GLU A 257 -15.57 -26.40 -8.45
CA GLU A 257 -15.68 -25.03 -8.98
C GLU A 257 -15.81 -25.02 -10.51
N VAL A 258 -15.09 -25.92 -11.20
CA VAL A 258 -15.23 -26.14 -12.66
C VAL A 258 -16.62 -26.68 -13.00
N VAL A 259 -17.10 -27.71 -12.30
CA VAL A 259 -18.45 -28.27 -12.50
C VAL A 259 -19.54 -27.25 -12.19
N LYS A 260 -19.39 -26.44 -11.14
CA LYS A 260 -20.37 -25.42 -10.73
C LYS A 260 -20.45 -24.26 -11.73
N ASN A 261 -19.33 -23.86 -12.34
CA ASN A 261 -19.31 -22.87 -13.42
C ASN A 261 -19.86 -23.44 -14.74
N LEU A 262 -19.53 -24.69 -15.10
CA LEU A 262 -20.14 -25.39 -16.24
C LEU A 262 -21.66 -25.52 -16.07
N GLN A 263 -22.14 -25.94 -14.90
CA GLN A 263 -23.57 -25.96 -14.59
C GLN A 263 -24.20 -24.58 -14.76
N LYS A 264 -23.56 -23.51 -14.27
CA LYS A 264 -24.03 -22.13 -14.43
C LYS A 264 -24.18 -21.69 -15.90
N GLN A 265 -23.30 -22.16 -16.79
CA GLN A 265 -23.42 -21.92 -18.24
C GLN A 265 -24.46 -22.84 -18.90
N LEU A 266 -24.63 -24.07 -18.42
CA LEU A 266 -25.59 -25.06 -18.93
C LEU A 266 -27.04 -24.82 -18.50
N TYR A 267 -27.34 -23.92 -17.56
CA TYR A 267 -28.71 -23.52 -17.23
C TYR A 267 -29.46 -22.77 -18.35
N GLY A 268 -28.87 -22.63 -19.55
CA GLY A 268 -29.54 -22.23 -20.79
C GLY A 268 -29.89 -23.38 -21.74
N VAL A 269 -29.50 -24.63 -21.46
CA VAL A 269 -29.71 -25.80 -22.35
C VAL A 269 -30.32 -26.96 -21.56
N HIS A 270 -31.44 -27.51 -22.04
CA HIS A 270 -32.08 -28.65 -21.41
C HIS A 270 -31.19 -29.90 -21.49
N VAL A 271 -30.63 -30.30 -20.35
CA VAL A 271 -29.72 -31.46 -20.19
C VAL A 271 -30.35 -32.80 -20.63
N ASN A 272 -31.67 -32.85 -20.81
CA ASN A 272 -32.38 -34.04 -21.30
C ASN A 272 -32.09 -34.40 -22.78
N GLU A 273 -31.51 -33.50 -23.59
CA GLU A 273 -31.17 -33.80 -25.00
C GLU A 273 -29.77 -34.42 -25.18
N LEU A 274 -28.94 -34.49 -24.13
CA LEU A 274 -27.56 -35.00 -24.19
C LEU A 274 -27.40 -36.48 -23.80
N LEU A 275 -28.50 -37.19 -23.49
CA LEU A 275 -28.45 -38.58 -23.01
C LEU A 275 -29.00 -39.63 -23.99
N THR A 276 -29.50 -39.24 -25.17
CA THR A 276 -29.82 -40.19 -26.25
C THR A 276 -28.63 -40.38 -27.18
N VAL A 277 -27.55 -40.97 -26.66
CA VAL A 277 -26.55 -41.64 -27.51
C VAL A 277 -27.18 -42.93 -28.01
N ASP A 278 -27.60 -42.93 -29.28
CA ASP A 278 -28.07 -44.13 -29.97
C ASP A 278 -26.91 -45.12 -30.10
N GLN A 279 -26.90 -46.15 -29.25
CA GLN A 279 -25.89 -47.20 -29.23
C GLN A 279 -25.96 -48.17 -30.43
N SER A 280 -26.89 -47.97 -31.39
CA SER A 280 -26.98 -48.80 -32.59
C SER A 280 -25.91 -48.53 -33.66
N LYS A 281 -25.03 -47.53 -33.44
CA LYS A 281 -23.93 -47.19 -34.36
C LYS A 281 -22.58 -47.16 -33.64
N ASP A 282 -22.12 -48.33 -33.23
CA ASP A 282 -20.69 -48.56 -32.96
C ASP A 282 -19.92 -48.65 -34.29
N PRO A 283 -18.98 -47.72 -34.60
CA PRO A 283 -18.17 -47.80 -35.82
C PRO A 283 -17.02 -48.83 -35.72
N PHE A 284 -16.90 -49.58 -34.62
CA PHE A 284 -15.85 -50.57 -34.38
C PHE A 284 -16.36 -52.01 -34.19
N SER A 285 -17.65 -52.28 -34.41
CA SER A 285 -18.19 -53.65 -34.37
C SER A 285 -18.10 -54.35 -35.75
N ASN A 286 -16.95 -55.00 -36.00
CA ASN A 286 -16.63 -55.95 -37.09
C ASN A 286 -16.97 -55.55 -38.55
#